data_AF-A0A498HQX3-F1
#
_entry.id   AF-A0A498HQX3-F1
#
_cell.length_a   1.000
_cell.length_b   1.000
_cell.length_c   1.000
_cell.angle_alpha   90.00
_cell.angle_beta   90.00
_cell.angle_gamma   90.00
#
_symmetry.space_group_name_H-M   'P 1'
#
loop_
_entity.id
_entity.type
_entity.pdbx_description
1 polymer ?
#
loop_
_entity_poly.entity_id
_entity_poly.type
_entity_poly.pdbx_seq_one_letter_code
_entity_poly.pdbx_strand_id
1 'polypeptide(L)'
;MAKFAYATTTAIVFLILLPLSCSSESILHHHHHGGNSSVQKSDVDLLEFPLNLEYLEAEFFLYGSLGYGLDKVYPSLAQGGPSPIGAKKAHLDHFTRDVIEQFGWQEVGHLRAIKKTVKGFPRPLLNISAASFAHLVAGLLGVESGQDAVIRALLYQRAELKVEPYGITVAEFTNRISELRNKLGHEGLKDEGLVVPKHLGAEGKVSGNILVGDEYSLACGRTPEEILRIVYGSGNEHVPGSFYPKGADGRIAKSYLKNE
;
A
#
# COMPACT_ATOMS: atom_id res chain seq x y z
N MET A 1 34.49 -2.38 0.74
CA MET A 1 33.23 -3.14 0.85
C MET A 1 32.05 -2.22 0.57
N ALA A 2 31.92 -1.77 -0.68
CA ALA A 2 31.00 -0.69 -1.08
C ALA A 2 30.24 -1.06 -2.37
N LYS A 3 29.70 -2.27 -2.45
CA LYS A 3 28.97 -2.78 -3.63
C LYS A 3 27.78 -3.70 -3.29
N PHE A 4 27.05 -3.44 -2.21
CA PHE A 4 25.93 -4.32 -1.82
C PHE A 4 24.62 -3.65 -1.41
N ALA A 5 24.45 -2.32 -1.54
CA ALA A 5 23.29 -1.64 -0.95
C ALA A 5 22.56 -0.63 -1.85
N TYR A 6 22.74 -0.68 -3.19
CA TYR A 6 22.10 0.28 -4.11
C TYR A 6 21.09 -0.33 -5.09
N ALA A 7 20.67 -1.59 -4.91
CA ALA A 7 19.88 -2.31 -5.90
C ALA A 7 18.43 -2.67 -5.49
N THR A 8 17.91 -2.25 -4.33
CA THR A 8 16.65 -2.82 -3.80
C THR A 8 15.49 -1.86 -3.51
N THR A 9 15.56 -0.57 -3.82
CA THR A 9 14.47 0.37 -3.44
C THR A 9 13.82 1.17 -4.56
N THR A 10 14.25 1.05 -5.81
CA THR A 10 13.55 1.65 -6.98
C THR A 10 12.57 0.70 -7.67
N ALA A 11 12.33 -0.50 -7.12
CA ALA A 11 11.55 -1.55 -7.76
C ALA A 11 10.15 -1.81 -7.14
N ILE A 12 9.64 -1.01 -6.20
CA ILE A 12 8.41 -1.39 -5.46
C ILE A 12 7.16 -0.57 -5.84
N VAL A 13 7.29 0.51 -6.62
CA VAL A 13 6.12 1.31 -7.08
C VAL A 13 5.92 1.27 -8.60
N PHE A 14 6.89 0.76 -9.36
CA PHE A 14 6.75 0.48 -10.80
C PHE A 14 6.33 -0.96 -11.14
N LEU A 15 6.12 -1.81 -10.12
CA LEU A 15 5.92 -3.26 -10.27
C LEU A 15 4.50 -3.74 -9.90
N ILE A 16 3.55 -2.83 -9.70
CA ILE A 16 2.15 -3.18 -9.34
C ILE A 16 1.14 -2.81 -10.45
N LEU A 17 1.53 -2.05 -11.49
CA LEU A 17 0.64 -1.69 -12.62
C LEU A 17 1.29 -1.90 -14.01
N LEU A 18 2.36 -2.67 -14.08
CA LEU A 18 2.92 -3.17 -15.33
C LEU A 18 3.06 -4.68 -15.20
N PRO A 19 2.03 -5.47 -15.52
CA PRO A 19 2.32 -6.82 -15.95
C PRO A 19 3.19 -6.68 -17.20
N LEU A 20 4.44 -7.11 -17.06
CA LEU A 20 5.36 -7.51 -18.11
C LEU A 20 4.85 -7.26 -19.54
N SER A 21 5.35 -6.22 -20.19
CA SER A 21 5.80 -6.45 -21.56
C SER A 21 6.83 -7.57 -21.46
N CYS A 22 6.41 -8.80 -21.72
CA CYS A 22 7.28 -9.96 -21.72
C CYS A 22 8.37 -9.69 -22.77
N SER A 23 9.56 -9.27 -22.32
CA SER A 23 10.74 -9.23 -23.16
C SER A 23 11.11 -10.68 -23.42
N SER A 24 10.95 -11.12 -24.66
CA SER A 24 11.24 -12.48 -25.10
C SER A 24 12.74 -12.77 -25.00
N GLU A 25 13.16 -13.45 -23.93
CA GLU A 25 14.42 -14.21 -23.93
C GLU A 25 14.12 -15.70 -23.87
N SER A 26 13.60 -16.24 -24.98
CA SER A 26 13.70 -17.68 -25.30
C SER A 26 13.38 -17.95 -26.78
N ILE A 27 13.93 -17.16 -27.69
CA ILE A 27 13.99 -17.54 -29.12
C ILE A 27 15.44 -17.77 -29.49
N LEU A 28 15.94 -18.97 -29.19
CA LEU A 28 17.01 -19.63 -29.94
C LEU A 28 17.16 -21.07 -29.42
N HIS A 29 16.35 -21.99 -29.95
CA HIS A 29 16.80 -23.30 -30.44
C HIS A 29 15.61 -24.11 -31.01
N HIS A 30 15.58 -24.24 -32.35
CA HIS A 30 15.04 -25.35 -33.19
C HIS A 30 13.58 -25.86 -32.96
N HIS A 31 12.69 -26.06 -33.93
CA HIS A 31 12.80 -26.56 -35.31
C HIS A 31 11.48 -26.29 -36.11
N HIS A 32 11.60 -26.22 -37.44
CA HIS A 32 10.54 -26.13 -38.47
C HIS A 32 9.33 -27.09 -38.33
N HIS A 33 8.09 -26.62 -38.59
CA HIS A 33 7.30 -26.94 -39.81
C HIS A 33 5.90 -26.27 -39.85
N GLY A 34 5.64 -25.58 -40.98
CA GLY A 34 4.39 -25.56 -41.76
C GLY A 34 2.99 -25.50 -41.12
N GLY A 35 2.27 -24.40 -41.40
CA GLY A 35 0.84 -24.44 -41.76
C GLY A 35 -0.18 -24.20 -40.65
N ASN A 36 -1.02 -23.17 -40.87
CA ASN A 36 -2.17 -22.69 -40.09
C ASN A 36 -1.85 -21.83 -38.85
N SER A 37 -2.21 -20.54 -38.93
CA SER A 37 -1.99 -19.51 -37.91
C SER A 37 -2.95 -19.65 -36.72
N SER A 38 -2.89 -20.78 -36.02
CA SER A 38 -3.47 -20.88 -34.67
C SER A 38 -2.47 -20.27 -33.68
N VAL A 39 -2.90 -19.25 -32.94
CA VAL A 39 -2.17 -18.68 -31.79
C VAL A 39 -1.68 -19.83 -30.91
N GLN A 40 -0.39 -19.87 -30.56
CA GLN A 40 0.13 -20.95 -29.72
C GLN A 40 -0.51 -20.87 -28.33
N LYS A 41 -0.73 -22.02 -27.68
CA LYS A 41 -1.39 -22.06 -26.36
C LYS A 41 -0.68 -21.18 -25.30
N SER A 42 0.65 -21.10 -25.34
CA SER A 42 1.45 -20.19 -24.51
C SER A 42 1.12 -18.72 -24.74
N ASP A 43 0.86 -18.33 -25.99
CA ASP A 43 0.50 -16.95 -26.36
C ASP A 43 -0.92 -16.62 -25.90
N VAL A 44 -1.80 -17.62 -25.84
CA VAL A 44 -3.15 -17.47 -25.25
C VAL A 44 -3.05 -17.24 -23.75
N ASP A 45 -2.27 -18.07 -23.03
CA ASP A 45 -2.11 -17.94 -21.57
C ASP A 45 -1.50 -16.58 -21.18
N LEU A 46 -0.54 -16.08 -21.96
CA LEU A 46 0.09 -14.76 -21.77
C LEU A 46 -0.87 -13.58 -21.99
N LEU A 47 -1.95 -13.77 -22.75
CA LEU A 47 -2.98 -12.76 -22.99
C LEU A 47 -4.20 -12.91 -22.07
N GLU A 48 -4.50 -14.12 -21.61
CA GLU A 48 -5.60 -14.38 -20.68
C GLU A 48 -5.26 -14.04 -19.22
N PHE A 49 -3.99 -14.16 -18.81
CA PHE A 49 -3.57 -13.71 -17.49
C PHE A 49 -3.84 -12.20 -17.25
N PRO A 50 -3.33 -11.27 -18.09
CA PRO A 50 -3.57 -9.83 -17.90
C PRO A 50 -5.06 -9.47 -18.06
N LEU A 51 -5.87 -10.27 -18.77
CA LEU A 51 -7.31 -10.04 -18.89
C LEU A 51 -8.03 -9.94 -17.53
N ASN A 52 -7.52 -10.63 -16.48
CA ASN A 52 -8.05 -10.48 -15.12
C ASN A 52 -7.82 -9.08 -14.54
N LEU A 53 -6.62 -8.52 -14.76
CA LEU A 53 -6.24 -7.20 -14.26
C LEU A 53 -7.05 -6.12 -15.00
N GLU A 54 -7.17 -6.23 -16.32
CA GLU A 54 -7.96 -5.29 -17.12
C GLU A 54 -9.43 -5.23 -16.68
N TYR A 55 -10.03 -6.37 -16.30
CA TYR A 55 -11.37 -6.38 -15.72
C TYR A 55 -11.44 -5.69 -14.37
N LEU A 56 -10.45 -5.94 -13.49
CA LEU A 56 -10.39 -5.32 -12.18
C LEU A 56 -10.27 -3.79 -12.29
N GLU A 57 -9.34 -3.32 -13.12
CA GLU A 57 -9.04 -1.90 -13.30
C GLU A 57 -10.18 -1.18 -14.01
N ALA A 58 -10.74 -1.76 -15.08
CA ALA A 58 -11.91 -1.18 -15.76
C ALA A 58 -13.08 -1.02 -14.78
N GLU A 59 -13.45 -2.07 -14.04
CA GLU A 59 -14.55 -1.98 -13.08
C GLU A 59 -14.25 -0.97 -11.96
N PHE A 60 -13.03 -0.96 -11.43
CA PHE A 60 -12.63 -0.04 -10.37
C PHE A 60 -12.71 1.42 -10.81
N PHE A 61 -12.13 1.78 -11.96
CA PHE A 61 -12.10 3.16 -12.44
C PHE A 61 -13.47 3.64 -12.95
N LEU A 62 -14.23 2.79 -13.65
CA LEU A 62 -15.57 3.13 -14.12
C LEU A 62 -16.54 3.32 -12.95
N TYR A 63 -16.54 2.44 -11.95
CA TYR A 63 -17.35 2.66 -10.76
C TYR A 63 -16.88 3.88 -9.99
N GLY A 64 -15.57 4.07 -9.80
CA GLY A 64 -15.03 5.24 -9.10
C GLY A 64 -15.44 6.57 -9.72
N SER A 65 -15.44 6.69 -11.05
CA SER A 65 -15.77 7.92 -11.77
C SER A 65 -17.27 8.09 -12.06
N LEU A 66 -17.92 7.07 -12.62
CA LEU A 66 -19.28 7.12 -13.16
C LEU A 66 -20.33 6.58 -12.18
N GLY A 67 -19.95 5.62 -11.34
CA GLY A 67 -20.84 4.89 -10.44
C GLY A 67 -21.45 3.62 -11.05
N TYR A 68 -20.99 3.20 -12.22
CA TYR A 68 -21.38 1.97 -12.89
C TYR A 68 -20.23 1.45 -13.75
N GLY A 69 -20.19 0.14 -13.99
CA GLY A 69 -19.10 -0.53 -14.70
C GLY A 69 -19.47 -1.04 -16.09
N LEU A 70 -18.83 -2.14 -16.50
CA LEU A 70 -18.95 -2.70 -17.85
C LEU A 70 -20.38 -3.07 -18.22
N ASP A 71 -21.21 -3.43 -17.25
CA ASP A 71 -22.63 -3.77 -17.45
C ASP A 71 -23.45 -2.64 -18.07
N LYS A 72 -22.97 -1.39 -17.99
CA LYS A 72 -23.60 -0.23 -18.60
C LYS A 72 -22.75 0.40 -19.69
N VAL A 73 -21.43 0.46 -19.55
CA VAL A 73 -20.58 1.11 -20.57
C VAL A 73 -20.31 0.21 -21.78
N TYR A 74 -20.19 -1.10 -21.57
CA TYR A 74 -19.87 -2.04 -22.65
C TYR A 74 -20.26 -3.49 -22.27
N PRO A 75 -21.56 -3.83 -22.24
CA PRO A 75 -22.05 -5.08 -21.66
C PRO A 75 -21.49 -6.34 -22.33
N SER A 76 -21.20 -6.26 -23.64
CA SER A 76 -20.65 -7.38 -24.39
C SER A 76 -19.19 -7.71 -24.02
N LEU A 77 -18.45 -6.82 -23.34
CA LEU A 77 -17.13 -7.14 -22.80
C LEU A 77 -17.24 -7.98 -21.53
N ALA A 78 -18.21 -7.69 -20.68
CA ALA A 78 -18.49 -8.49 -19.49
C ALA A 78 -18.96 -9.92 -19.84
N GLN A 79 -19.56 -10.11 -21.02
CA GLN A 79 -20.05 -11.40 -21.54
C GLN A 79 -20.96 -12.16 -20.56
N GLY A 80 -21.80 -11.43 -19.82
CA GLY A 80 -22.70 -12.02 -18.81
C GLY A 80 -22.00 -12.45 -17.52
N GLY A 81 -20.72 -12.11 -17.32
CA GLY A 81 -20.04 -12.27 -16.04
C GLY A 81 -20.73 -11.46 -14.93
N PRO A 82 -20.64 -11.87 -13.65
CA PRO A 82 -21.36 -11.23 -12.55
C PRO A 82 -20.81 -9.83 -12.23
N SER A 83 -21.69 -8.90 -11.82
CA SER A 83 -21.32 -7.54 -11.41
C SER A 83 -20.41 -7.54 -10.19
N PRO A 84 -19.48 -6.58 -10.07
CA PRO A 84 -18.57 -6.51 -8.93
C PRO A 84 -19.30 -6.24 -7.61
N ILE A 85 -18.80 -6.84 -6.53
CA ILE A 85 -19.31 -6.65 -5.18
C ILE A 85 -18.74 -5.36 -4.58
N GLY A 86 -19.62 -4.56 -4.00
CA GLY A 86 -19.25 -3.40 -3.19
C GLY A 86 -18.71 -2.20 -3.97
N ALA A 87 -18.75 -2.26 -5.30
CA ALA A 87 -18.38 -1.17 -6.18
C ALA A 87 -19.30 0.04 -5.99
N LYS A 88 -18.71 1.24 -5.85
CA LYS A 88 -19.46 2.48 -5.60
C LYS A 88 -18.80 3.67 -6.30
N LYS A 89 -19.61 4.68 -6.59
CA LYS A 89 -19.12 5.98 -7.02
C LYS A 89 -18.27 6.63 -5.93
N ALA A 90 -17.07 7.08 -6.29
CA ALA A 90 -16.21 7.80 -5.38
C ALA A 90 -16.61 9.29 -5.32
N HIS A 91 -16.41 9.91 -4.15
CA HIS A 91 -16.54 11.35 -3.99
C HIS A 91 -15.23 12.01 -4.46
N LEU A 92 -15.17 12.38 -5.75
CA LEU A 92 -13.99 12.98 -6.38
C LEU A 92 -14.31 14.39 -6.85
N ASP A 93 -13.33 15.29 -6.75
CA ASP A 93 -13.39 16.59 -7.41
C ASP A 93 -13.44 16.43 -8.94
N HIS A 94 -13.78 17.51 -9.65
CA HIS A 94 -13.99 17.46 -11.09
C HIS A 94 -12.76 16.96 -11.87
N PHE A 95 -11.57 17.45 -11.53
CA PHE A 95 -10.35 17.09 -12.23
C PHE A 95 -9.97 15.64 -11.96
N THR A 96 -10.00 15.21 -10.69
CA THR A 96 -9.69 13.82 -10.35
C THR A 96 -10.70 12.85 -10.97
N ARG A 97 -12.00 13.18 -10.99
CA ARG A 97 -13.01 12.34 -11.65
C ARG A 97 -12.74 12.18 -13.14
N ASP A 98 -12.40 13.26 -13.83
CA ASP A 98 -12.09 13.26 -15.26
C ASP A 98 -10.90 12.34 -15.58
N VAL A 99 -9.80 12.46 -14.82
CA VAL A 99 -8.63 11.57 -14.98
C VAL A 99 -8.98 10.10 -14.74
N ILE A 100 -9.74 9.80 -13.67
CA ILE A 100 -10.15 8.42 -13.36
C ILE A 100 -11.10 7.86 -14.42
N GLU A 101 -11.96 8.69 -14.99
CA GLU A 101 -12.81 8.29 -16.11
C GLU A 101 -11.98 7.95 -17.36
N GLN A 102 -10.95 8.74 -17.67
CA GLN A 102 -10.03 8.44 -18.77
C GLN A 102 -9.34 7.09 -18.60
N PHE A 103 -8.86 6.75 -17.40
CA PHE A 103 -8.28 5.43 -17.11
C PHE A 103 -9.31 4.32 -17.32
N GLY A 104 -10.54 4.47 -16.80
CA GLY A 104 -11.60 3.50 -17.03
C GLY A 104 -11.87 3.22 -18.52
N TRP A 105 -11.82 4.26 -19.37
CA TRP A 105 -11.96 4.10 -20.82
C TRP A 105 -10.73 3.47 -21.49
N GLN A 106 -9.53 3.68 -20.96
CA GLN A 106 -8.31 3.01 -21.44
C GLN A 106 -8.37 1.51 -21.18
N GLU A 107 -8.78 1.09 -19.97
CA GLU A 107 -8.91 -0.33 -19.64
C GLU A 107 -10.02 -1.02 -20.45
N VAL A 108 -11.11 -0.30 -20.76
CA VAL A 108 -12.12 -0.78 -21.74
C VAL A 108 -11.48 -1.01 -23.12
N GLY A 109 -10.56 -0.14 -23.52
CA GLY A 109 -9.75 -0.28 -24.73
C GLY A 109 -8.86 -1.53 -24.71
N HIS A 110 -8.15 -1.76 -23.61
CA HIS A 110 -7.30 -2.94 -23.41
C HIS A 110 -8.10 -4.24 -23.41
N LEU A 111 -9.23 -4.29 -22.69
CA LEU A 111 -10.18 -5.41 -22.72
C LEU A 111 -10.60 -5.76 -24.15
N ARG A 112 -10.90 -4.75 -24.98
CA ARG A 112 -11.25 -4.94 -26.40
C ARG A 112 -10.07 -5.47 -27.20
N ALA A 113 -8.86 -4.96 -26.99
CA ALA A 113 -7.67 -5.39 -27.71
C ALA A 113 -7.33 -6.85 -27.42
N ILE A 114 -7.36 -7.26 -26.15
CA ILE A 114 -7.12 -8.65 -25.74
C ILE A 114 -8.21 -9.57 -26.31
N LYS A 115 -9.49 -9.22 -26.14
CA LYS A 115 -10.62 -10.04 -26.62
C LYS A 115 -10.78 -10.11 -28.14
N LYS A 116 -10.12 -9.22 -28.89
CA LYS A 116 -9.99 -9.33 -30.35
C LYS A 116 -8.95 -10.39 -30.74
N THR A 117 -7.96 -10.61 -29.88
CA THR A 117 -6.80 -11.46 -30.15
C THR A 117 -7.01 -12.89 -29.65
N VAL A 118 -7.63 -13.03 -28.47
CA VAL A 118 -7.97 -14.33 -27.86
C VAL A 118 -9.45 -14.39 -27.52
N LYS A 119 -10.00 -15.60 -27.42
CA LYS A 119 -11.39 -15.80 -26.97
C LYS A 119 -11.63 -15.18 -25.60
N GLY A 120 -10.67 -15.34 -24.69
CA GLY A 120 -10.74 -14.87 -23.31
C GLY A 120 -11.89 -15.51 -22.54
N PHE A 121 -12.23 -14.89 -21.41
CA PHE A 121 -13.31 -15.34 -20.54
C PHE A 121 -14.25 -14.18 -20.15
N PRO A 122 -15.49 -14.46 -19.71
CA PRO A 122 -16.40 -13.46 -19.12
C PRO A 122 -15.79 -12.82 -17.88
N ARG A 123 -16.22 -11.59 -17.53
CA ARG A 123 -15.73 -10.89 -16.34
C ARG A 123 -15.87 -11.80 -15.10
N PRO A 124 -14.80 -12.08 -14.35
CA PRO A 124 -14.89 -12.84 -13.11
C PRO A 124 -15.62 -12.04 -12.02
N LEU A 125 -16.08 -12.71 -10.96
CA LEU A 125 -16.63 -11.99 -9.79
C LEU A 125 -15.51 -11.23 -9.08
N LEU A 126 -15.60 -9.90 -9.09
CA LEU A 126 -14.62 -9.03 -8.44
C LEU A 126 -15.19 -8.50 -7.12
N ASN A 127 -14.36 -8.44 -6.08
CA ASN A 127 -14.71 -7.79 -4.82
C ASN A 127 -13.85 -6.53 -4.65
N ILE A 128 -14.43 -5.39 -5.02
CA ILE A 128 -13.81 -4.06 -4.90
C ILE A 128 -14.50 -3.23 -3.81
N SER A 129 -15.01 -3.92 -2.78
CA SER A 129 -15.61 -3.29 -1.61
C SER A 129 -14.56 -2.60 -0.73
N ALA A 130 -15.01 -1.61 0.04
CA ALA A 130 -14.19 -1.00 1.09
C ALA A 130 -13.65 -2.04 2.10
N ALA A 131 -14.39 -3.13 2.35
CA ALA A 131 -13.95 -4.20 3.23
C ALA A 131 -12.73 -4.96 2.67
N SER A 132 -12.65 -5.18 1.36
CA SER A 132 -11.48 -5.79 0.73
C SER A 132 -10.23 -4.91 0.84
N PHE A 133 -10.38 -3.60 0.69
CA PHE A 133 -9.28 -2.65 0.94
C PHE A 133 -8.88 -2.65 2.42
N ALA A 134 -9.85 -2.62 3.33
CA ALA A 134 -9.59 -2.70 4.76
C ALA A 134 -8.87 -4.00 5.14
N HIS A 135 -9.22 -5.12 4.52
CA HIS A 135 -8.55 -6.41 4.72
C HIS A 135 -7.08 -6.36 4.27
N LEU A 136 -6.78 -5.73 3.12
CA LEU A 136 -5.38 -5.54 2.68
C LEU A 136 -4.59 -4.70 3.70
N VAL A 137 -5.12 -3.56 4.10
CA VAL A 137 -4.47 -2.67 5.08
C VAL A 137 -4.28 -3.37 6.41
N ALA A 138 -5.30 -4.08 6.91
CA ALA A 138 -5.22 -4.86 8.14
C ALA A 138 -4.17 -5.97 8.03
N GLY A 139 -4.07 -6.64 6.87
CA GLY A 139 -3.04 -7.64 6.60
C GLY A 139 -1.63 -7.06 6.65
N LEU A 140 -1.39 -5.91 6.01
CA LEU A 140 -0.10 -5.22 6.04
C LEU A 140 0.24 -4.76 7.47
N LEU A 141 -0.68 -4.09 8.16
CA LEU A 141 -0.49 -3.62 9.54
C LEU A 141 -0.26 -4.78 10.52
N GLY A 142 -0.88 -5.94 10.30
CA GLY A 142 -0.66 -7.14 11.11
C GLY A 142 0.78 -7.65 11.01
N VAL A 143 1.35 -7.70 9.80
CA VAL A 143 2.75 -8.12 9.59
C VAL A 143 3.73 -7.12 10.21
N GLU A 144 3.54 -5.82 9.95
CA GLU A 144 4.38 -4.75 10.52
C GLU A 144 4.34 -4.76 12.06
N SER A 145 3.15 -4.96 12.66
CA SER A 145 3.00 -5.05 14.12
C SER A 145 3.74 -6.27 14.69
N GLY A 146 3.71 -7.41 13.98
CA GLY A 146 4.46 -8.60 14.39
C GLY A 146 5.97 -8.38 14.35
N GLN A 147 6.47 -7.69 13.33
CA GLN A 147 7.89 -7.33 13.21
C GLN A 147 8.32 -6.36 14.32
N ASP A 148 7.52 -5.33 14.60
CA ASP A 148 7.77 -4.38 15.69
C ASP A 148 7.85 -5.10 17.04
N ALA A 149 6.89 -6.00 17.34
CA ALA A 149 6.88 -6.79 18.58
C ALA A 149 8.17 -7.62 18.77
N VAL A 150 8.69 -8.25 17.71
CA VAL A 150 9.94 -9.01 17.75
C VAL A 150 11.13 -8.09 18.05
N ILE A 151 11.23 -6.95 17.37
CA ILE A 151 12.31 -5.99 17.59
C ILE A 151 12.24 -5.44 19.02
N ARG A 152 11.04 -5.05 19.50
CA ARG A 152 10.84 -4.55 20.86
C ARG A 152 11.19 -5.60 21.92
N ALA A 153 10.86 -6.88 21.71
CA ALA A 153 11.26 -7.96 22.61
C ALA A 153 12.79 -8.10 22.69
N LEU A 154 13.49 -8.00 21.56
CA LEU A 154 14.96 -8.06 21.51
C LEU A 154 15.62 -6.84 22.16
N LEU A 155 15.04 -5.66 22.00
CA LEU A 155 15.50 -4.44 22.68
C LEU A 155 15.21 -4.50 24.17
N TYR A 156 14.05 -5.02 24.59
CA TYR A 156 13.68 -5.21 25.99
C TYR A 156 14.68 -6.12 26.72
N GLN A 157 15.10 -7.22 26.09
CA GLN A 157 16.16 -8.08 26.62
C GLN A 157 17.50 -7.35 26.82
N ARG A 158 17.73 -6.25 26.09
CA ARG A 158 18.94 -5.43 26.11
C ARG A 158 18.73 -4.06 26.77
N ALA A 159 17.61 -3.88 27.47
CA ALA A 159 17.15 -2.59 27.98
C ALA A 159 18.22 -1.82 28.78
N GLU A 160 19.05 -2.54 29.55
CA GLU A 160 20.09 -1.96 30.42
C GLU A 160 21.44 -1.74 29.71
N LEU A 161 21.62 -2.27 28.50
CA LEU A 161 22.86 -2.08 27.75
C LEU A 161 22.96 -0.63 27.28
N LYS A 162 24.18 -0.08 27.30
CA LYS A 162 24.45 1.26 26.76
C LYS A 162 24.50 1.23 25.24
N VAL A 163 23.90 2.25 24.63
CA VAL A 163 23.96 2.50 23.19
C VAL A 163 25.18 3.38 22.92
N GLU A 164 26.22 2.80 22.35
CA GLU A 164 27.39 3.57 21.91
C GLU A 164 27.09 4.35 20.61
N PRO A 165 27.60 5.58 20.43
CA PRO A 165 28.48 6.35 21.34
C PRO A 165 27.71 7.23 22.36
N TYR A 166 26.39 7.06 22.49
CA TYR A 166 25.52 8.00 23.21
C TYR A 166 25.61 7.88 24.74
N GLY A 167 26.10 6.76 25.26
CA GLY A 167 26.33 6.54 26.70
C GLY A 167 25.06 6.36 27.54
N ILE A 168 23.87 6.38 26.92
CA ILE A 168 22.56 6.12 27.52
C ILE A 168 22.10 4.68 27.27
N THR A 169 21.20 4.15 28.10
CA THR A 169 20.72 2.77 27.94
C THR A 169 19.75 2.62 26.77
N VAL A 170 19.54 1.39 26.29
CA VAL A 170 18.52 1.09 25.27
C VAL A 170 17.13 1.53 25.74
N ALA A 171 16.76 1.27 27.01
CA ALA A 171 15.49 1.72 27.56
C ALA A 171 15.35 3.25 27.51
N GLU A 172 16.38 3.98 27.95
CA GLU A 172 16.37 5.44 27.93
C GLU A 172 16.30 5.98 26.50
N PHE A 173 17.03 5.38 25.58
CA PHE A 173 17.00 5.75 24.16
C PHE A 173 15.59 5.57 23.58
N THR A 174 14.93 4.44 23.84
CA THR A 174 13.56 4.20 23.38
C THR A 174 12.55 5.16 24.00
N ASN A 175 12.66 5.45 25.30
CA ASN A 175 11.79 6.42 25.98
C ASN A 175 11.93 7.82 25.34
N ARG A 176 13.16 8.27 25.06
CA ARG A 176 13.41 9.56 24.40
C ARG A 176 12.80 9.64 23.00
N ILE A 177 12.83 8.54 22.23
CA ILE A 177 12.15 8.49 20.92
C ILE A 177 10.63 8.64 21.10
N SER A 178 10.04 7.89 22.02
CA SER A 178 8.59 7.92 22.26
C SER A 178 8.13 9.29 22.74
N GLU A 179 8.86 9.92 23.67
CA GLU A 179 8.63 11.30 24.11
C GLU A 179 8.68 12.29 22.96
N LEU A 180 9.68 12.17 22.07
CA LEU A 180 9.80 13.01 20.89
C LEU A 180 8.61 12.81 19.93
N ARG A 181 8.20 11.57 19.68
CA ARG A 181 7.05 11.27 18.81
C ARG A 181 5.75 11.83 19.37
N ASN A 182 5.53 11.72 20.68
CA ASN A 182 4.35 12.30 21.33
C ASN A 182 4.39 13.82 21.27
N LYS A 183 5.56 14.42 21.55
CA LYS A 183 5.75 15.88 21.45
C LYS A 183 5.47 16.40 20.06
N LEU A 184 5.94 15.73 19.01
CA LEU A 184 5.73 16.16 17.63
C LEU A 184 4.31 15.88 17.13
N GLY A 185 3.65 14.83 17.62
CA GLY A 185 2.28 14.48 17.22
C GLY A 185 1.20 15.42 17.76
N HIS A 186 1.46 16.10 18.88
CA HIS A 186 0.56 17.03 19.60
C HIS A 186 -0.69 16.42 20.27
N GLU A 187 -1.00 15.12 20.12
CA GLU A 187 -2.19 14.50 20.73
C GLU A 187 -1.87 13.43 21.77
N GLY A 188 -1.27 13.83 22.89
CA GLY A 188 -1.17 12.97 24.07
C GLY A 188 -0.18 11.80 23.97
N LEU A 189 -0.38 10.80 24.84
CA LEU A 189 0.51 9.65 25.00
C LEU A 189 0.07 8.51 24.05
N LYS A 190 0.63 8.48 22.83
CA LYS A 190 0.32 7.47 21.80
C LYS A 190 1.54 6.60 21.44
N ASP A 191 2.62 6.76 22.18
CA ASP A 191 3.81 5.94 22.08
C ASP A 191 4.54 5.92 23.41
N GLU A 192 5.18 4.80 23.70
CA GLU A 192 5.83 4.53 24.96
C GLU A 192 7.07 3.67 24.70
N GLY A 193 8.13 3.92 25.46
CA GLY A 193 9.34 3.10 25.36
C GLY A 193 9.18 1.76 26.08
N LEU A 194 10.28 1.03 26.20
CA LEU A 194 10.29 -0.37 26.64
C LEU A 194 9.97 -0.57 28.12
N VAL A 195 10.14 0.47 28.93
CA VAL A 195 9.86 0.47 30.37
C VAL A 195 9.13 1.75 30.74
N VAL A 196 7.95 1.60 31.32
CA VAL A 196 7.06 2.68 31.73
C VAL A 196 6.79 2.64 33.24
N PRO A 197 6.35 3.75 33.86
CA PRO A 197 5.79 3.71 35.20
C PRO A 197 4.69 2.65 35.32
N LYS A 198 4.67 1.91 36.43
CA LYS A 198 3.76 0.76 36.62
C LYS A 198 2.27 1.07 36.38
N HIS A 199 1.83 2.31 36.66
CA HIS A 199 0.44 2.74 36.47
C HIS A 199 0.07 2.97 35.00
N LEU A 200 1.04 3.12 34.09
CA LEU A 200 0.83 3.24 32.65
C LEU A 200 0.97 1.90 31.93
N GLY A 201 1.77 0.97 32.45
CA GLY A 201 1.88 -0.36 31.86
C GLY A 201 0.58 -1.16 32.03
N ALA A 202 0.47 -2.25 31.29
CA ALA A 202 -0.78 -3.03 31.15
C ALA A 202 -1.50 -3.27 32.50
N GLU A 203 -2.77 -2.90 32.55
CA GLU A 203 -3.66 -3.01 33.72
C GLU A 203 -3.15 -2.30 34.99
N GLY A 204 -2.18 -1.39 34.85
CA GLY A 204 -1.46 -0.78 35.96
C GLY A 204 -0.63 -1.78 36.78
N LYS A 205 -0.29 -2.95 36.21
CA LYS A 205 0.32 -4.08 36.93
C LYS A 205 1.79 -4.30 36.61
N VAL A 206 2.27 -3.86 35.45
CA VAL A 206 3.62 -4.15 34.96
C VAL A 206 4.31 -2.87 34.50
N SER A 207 5.65 -2.85 34.52
CA SER A 207 6.45 -1.76 33.97
C SER A 207 7.08 -2.10 32.62
N GLY A 208 7.21 -3.37 32.29
CA GLY A 208 7.70 -3.80 30.98
C GLY A 208 6.64 -3.58 29.91
N ASN A 209 7.05 -3.02 28.77
CA ASN A 209 6.14 -2.50 27.75
C ASN A 209 6.60 -2.89 26.34
N ILE A 210 6.59 -4.21 26.09
CA ILE A 210 6.97 -4.76 24.78
C ILE A 210 5.92 -4.39 23.72
N LEU A 211 4.63 -4.43 24.08
CA LEU A 211 3.52 -4.04 23.21
C LEU A 211 2.87 -2.80 23.80
N VAL A 212 2.88 -1.71 23.05
CA VAL A 212 2.23 -0.45 23.45
C VAL A 212 0.75 -0.53 23.12
N GLY A 213 -0.09 -0.19 24.09
CA GLY A 213 -1.53 -0.06 23.89
C GLY A 213 -2.12 1.03 24.80
N ASP A 214 -3.38 1.36 24.55
CA ASP A 214 -4.15 2.25 25.42
C ASP A 214 -4.54 1.54 26.74
N GLU A 215 -5.42 2.17 27.53
CA GLU A 215 -5.89 1.59 28.81
C GLU A 215 -6.56 0.21 28.67
N TYR A 216 -7.02 -0.14 27.47
CA TYR A 216 -7.63 -1.42 27.13
C TYR A 216 -6.68 -2.34 26.34
N SER A 217 -5.38 -1.99 26.28
CA SER A 217 -4.36 -2.67 25.47
C SER A 217 -4.69 -2.72 23.97
N LEU A 218 -5.45 -1.75 23.47
CA LEU A 218 -5.72 -1.59 22.04
C LEU A 218 -4.63 -0.73 21.38
N ALA A 219 -4.39 -0.96 20.10
CA ALA A 219 -3.37 -0.21 19.35
C ALA A 219 -3.72 1.28 19.28
N CYS A 220 -2.78 2.14 19.67
CA CYS A 220 -2.93 3.59 19.58
C CYS A 220 -2.83 4.05 18.12
N GLY A 221 -3.94 4.53 17.55
CA GLY A 221 -3.97 5.10 16.21
C GLY A 221 -3.31 6.48 16.11
N ARG A 222 -2.77 6.81 14.93
CA ARG A 222 -2.34 8.16 14.56
C ARG A 222 -2.99 8.59 13.25
N THR A 223 -3.35 9.87 13.14
CA THR A 223 -3.83 10.44 11.88
C THR A 223 -2.65 10.72 10.93
N PRO A 224 -2.91 10.89 9.61
CA PRO A 224 -1.87 11.30 8.67
C PRO A 224 -1.14 12.60 9.07
N GLU A 225 -1.85 13.58 9.62
CA GLU A 225 -1.29 14.85 10.10
C GLU A 225 -0.27 14.61 11.22
N GLU A 226 -0.64 13.82 12.23
CA GLU A 226 0.26 13.48 13.34
C GLU A 226 1.51 12.77 12.84
N ILE A 227 1.35 11.83 11.89
CA ILE A 227 2.47 11.12 11.27
C ILE A 227 3.38 12.11 10.55
N LEU A 228 2.83 13.03 9.73
CA LEU A 228 3.60 14.03 8.98
C LEU A 228 4.38 14.97 9.90
N ARG A 229 3.77 15.47 10.99
CA ARG A 229 4.47 16.28 12.01
C ARG A 229 5.70 15.57 12.57
N ILE A 230 5.54 14.27 12.86
CA ILE A 230 6.62 13.42 13.40
C ILE A 230 7.71 13.21 12.35
N VAL A 231 7.37 12.75 11.15
CA VAL A 231 8.37 12.38 10.13
C VAL A 231 9.06 13.59 9.50
N TYR A 232 8.42 14.75 9.49
CA TYR A 232 9.08 16.02 9.14
C TYR A 232 9.97 16.55 10.26
N GLY A 233 9.78 16.08 11.50
CA GLY A 233 10.54 16.52 12.66
C GLY A 233 10.28 17.96 13.09
N SER A 234 9.37 18.66 12.43
CA SER A 234 9.04 20.07 12.65
C SER A 234 7.92 20.25 13.68
N GLY A 235 7.14 19.20 13.96
CA GLY A 235 5.89 19.32 14.73
C GLY A 235 4.78 20.00 13.93
N ASN A 236 4.98 20.23 12.62
CA ASN A 236 4.02 20.86 11.73
C ASN A 236 3.96 20.11 10.39
N GLU A 237 2.81 19.52 10.10
CA GLU A 237 2.49 18.76 8.89
C GLU A 237 2.59 19.58 7.60
N HIS A 238 2.66 20.91 7.70
CA HIS A 238 2.84 21.84 6.58
C HIS A 238 4.31 22.24 6.35
N VAL A 239 5.22 21.88 7.27
CA VAL A 239 6.64 22.27 7.21
C VAL A 239 7.50 21.02 7.05
N PRO A 240 7.91 20.67 5.81
CA PRO A 240 8.86 19.61 5.53
C PRO A 240 10.18 19.72 6.29
N GLY A 241 10.82 18.58 6.51
CA GLY A 241 12.09 18.51 7.24
C GLY A 241 12.53 17.07 7.50
N SER A 242 13.56 16.90 8.31
CA SER A 242 14.06 15.61 8.81
C SER A 242 14.11 14.51 7.73
N PHE A 243 13.27 13.47 7.83
CA PHE A 243 13.25 12.34 6.90
C PHE A 243 12.71 12.71 5.51
N TYR A 244 11.93 13.79 5.40
CA TYR A 244 11.34 14.28 4.17
C TYR A 244 11.63 15.77 3.98
N PRO A 245 12.89 16.16 3.68
CA PRO A 245 13.29 17.57 3.58
C PRO A 245 12.59 18.33 2.45
N LYS A 246 11.95 17.63 1.50
CA LYS A 246 11.16 18.20 0.39
C LYS A 246 9.66 17.91 0.51
N GLY A 247 9.23 17.34 1.64
CA GLY A 247 7.88 16.88 1.87
C GLY A 247 7.65 15.45 1.40
N ALA A 248 6.70 14.77 2.02
CA ALA A 248 6.23 13.46 1.62
C ALA A 248 5.30 13.57 0.40
N ASP A 249 5.23 12.50 -0.40
CA ASP A 249 4.44 12.43 -1.63
C ASP A 249 3.09 11.71 -1.41
N GLY A 250 2.24 11.69 -2.43
CA GLY A 250 0.87 11.19 -2.39
C GLY A 250 -0.14 12.31 -2.18
N ARG A 251 -1.40 12.06 -2.56
CA ARG A 251 -2.48 13.05 -2.50
C ARG A 251 -2.66 13.65 -1.11
N ILE A 252 -2.62 12.80 -0.07
CA ILE A 252 -2.80 13.19 1.33
C ILE A 252 -1.61 14.03 1.81
N ALA A 253 -0.37 13.56 1.67
CA ALA A 253 0.78 14.34 2.14
C ALA A 253 0.91 15.68 1.41
N LYS A 254 0.73 15.68 0.07
CA LYS A 254 0.80 16.90 -0.74
C LYS A 254 -0.33 17.89 -0.44
N SER A 255 -1.48 17.48 0.12
CA SER A 255 -2.53 18.44 0.48
C SER A 255 -2.12 19.36 1.64
N TYR A 256 -1.21 18.93 2.52
CA TYR A 256 -0.68 19.78 3.60
C TYR A 256 0.49 20.67 3.16
N LEU A 257 1.04 20.46 1.97
CA LEU A 257 2.17 21.25 1.46
C LEU A 257 1.74 22.41 0.54
N LYS A 258 0.47 22.39 0.11
CA LYS A 258 -0.08 23.46 -0.72
C LYS A 258 -0.42 24.63 0.18
N ASN A 259 0.34 25.71 0.05
CA ASN A 259 -0.11 27.01 0.52
C ASN A 259 -1.37 27.38 -0.28
N GLU A 260 -2.39 27.90 0.41
CA GLU A 260 -3.47 28.65 -0.23
C GLU A 260 -2.92 29.74 -1.17
#